data_AF-A0A5E4K216-F1
#
_entry.id   AF-A0A5E4K216-F1
#
_cell.length_a   1.000
_cell.length_b   1.000
_cell.length_c   1.000
_cell.angle_alpha   90.00
_cell.angle_beta   90.00
_cell.angle_gamma   90.00
#
_symmetry.space_group_name_H-M   'P 1'
#
loop_
_entity.id
_entity.type
_entity.pdbx_description
1 polymer ?
#
loop_
_entity_poly.entity_id
_entity_poly.type
_entity_poly.pdbx_seq_one_letter_code
_entity_poly.pdbx_strand_id
1 'polypeptide(L)' 'MDANSLQKRMNDIQSNAMNDPNFQNALGKLFSGRPGYKPVIETKQVVIKCKSCGKVLEDTQKFCDECGTRVELPKKN' A
#
# COMPACT_ATOMS: atom_id res chain seq x y z
N MET A 1 18.47 5.43 31.61
CA MET A 1 17.32 6.18 31.07
C MET A 1 17.55 6.28 29.58
N ASP A 2 17.02 5.34 28.82
CA ASP A 2 17.41 5.11 27.42
C ASP A 2 16.55 5.94 26.47
N ALA A 3 17.18 6.79 25.65
CA ALA A 3 16.52 7.69 24.70
C ALA A 3 15.57 6.97 23.73
N ASN A 4 15.85 5.69 23.44
CA ASN A 4 15.03 4.83 22.60
C ASN A 4 13.65 4.49 23.19
N SER A 5 13.50 4.58 24.51
CA SER A 5 12.23 4.26 25.18
C SER A 5 11.14 5.31 24.91
N LEU A 6 11.52 6.58 24.73
CA LEU A 6 10.61 7.66 24.35
C LEU A 6 10.20 7.54 22.88
N GLN A 7 11.16 7.22 22.01
CA GLN A 7 10.90 7.03 20.58
C GLN A 7 9.95 5.86 20.31
N LYS A 8 10.11 4.76 21.06
CA LYS A 8 9.23 3.59 20.96
C LYS A 8 7.79 3.93 21.35
N ARG A 9 7.61 4.66 22.47
CA ARG A 9 6.29 5.15 22.92
C ARG A 9 5.66 6.10 21.90
N MET A 10 6.45 6.94 21.23
CA MET A 10 5.96 7.80 20.16
C MET A 10 5.47 7.00 18.94
N ASN A 11 6.17 5.93 18.56
CA ASN A 11 5.77 5.07 17.44
C ASN A 11 4.54 4.20 17.76
N ASP A 12 4.43 3.70 19.00
CA ASP A 12 3.28 2.90 19.45
C ASP A 12 1.97 3.72 19.46
N ILE A 13 2.05 5.02 19.81
CA ILE A 13 0.89 5.93 19.77
C ILE A 13 0.48 6.22 18.32
N GLN A 14 1.44 6.37 17.40
CA GLN A 14 1.16 6.68 15.99
C GLN A 14 0.54 5.50 15.23
N SER A 15 0.99 4.28 15.48
CA SER A 15 0.61 3.07 14.73
C SER A 15 -0.82 2.60 14.99
N ASN A 16 -1.34 2.77 16.21
CA ASN A 16 -2.74 2.45 16.52
C ASN A 16 -3.72 3.57 16.16
N ALA A 17 -3.31 4.84 16.21
CA ALA A 17 -4.18 5.98 15.90
C ALA A 17 -4.42 6.17 14.38
N MET A 18 -3.49 5.73 13.52
CA MET A 18 -3.65 5.84 12.07
C MET A 18 -4.65 4.84 11.47
N ASN A 19 -5.01 3.78 12.19
CA ASN A 19 -5.95 2.75 11.72
C ASN A 19 -7.38 2.97 12.24
N ASP A 20 -7.62 3.99 13.06
CA ASP A 20 -8.97 4.32 13.52
C ASP A 20 -9.81 4.93 12.38
N PRO A 21 -10.96 4.32 12.01
CA PRO A 21 -11.78 4.81 10.90
C PRO A 21 -12.29 6.24 11.13
N ASN A 22 -12.52 6.64 12.39
CA ASN A 22 -13.01 7.97 12.72
C ASN A 22 -11.89 9.00 12.56
N PHE A 23 -10.66 8.67 12.96
CA PHE A 23 -9.49 9.52 12.74
C PHE A 23 -9.15 9.66 11.25
N GLN A 24 -9.18 8.57 10.48
CA GLN A 24 -8.95 8.64 9.02
C GLN A 24 -9.95 9.55 8.30
N ASN A 25 -11.22 9.54 8.71
CA ASN A 25 -12.24 10.43 8.17
C ASN A 25 -12.02 11.90 8.57
N ALA A 26 -11.61 12.15 9.82
CA ALA A 26 -11.28 13.49 10.30
C ALA A 26 -10.02 14.04 9.59
N LEU A 27 -8.99 13.22 9.44
CA LEU A 27 -7.75 13.53 8.76
C LEU A 27 -7.98 13.76 7.25
N GLY A 28 -8.77 12.89 6.62
CA GLY A 28 -9.18 13.02 5.23
C GLY A 28 -9.92 14.32 4.98
N LYS A 29 -10.84 14.71 5.88
CA LYS A 29 -11.53 16.00 5.82
C LYS A 29 -10.58 17.18 5.99
N LEU A 30 -9.61 17.09 6.90
CA LEU A 30 -8.66 18.17 7.18
C LEU A 30 -7.71 18.44 6.00
N PHE A 31 -7.12 17.40 5.41
CA PHE A 31 -6.18 17.58 4.30
C PHE A 31 -6.84 17.79 2.94
N SER A 32 -8.01 17.18 2.69
CA SER A 32 -8.68 17.27 1.39
C SER A 32 -9.80 18.31 1.32
N GLY A 33 -10.24 18.85 2.46
CA GLY A 33 -11.39 19.76 2.55
C GLY A 33 -12.74 19.11 2.21
N ARG A 34 -12.77 17.81 1.88
CA ARG A 34 -13.98 17.08 1.45
C ARG A 34 -14.28 15.92 2.41
N PRO A 35 -15.52 15.79 2.91
CA PRO A 35 -15.92 14.62 3.70
C PRO A 35 -15.92 13.37 2.82
N GLY A 36 -15.40 12.26 3.33
CA GLY A 36 -15.40 10.96 2.64
C GLY A 36 -14.14 10.60 1.85
N TYR A 37 -13.05 11.36 1.97
CA TYR A 37 -11.76 10.94 1.43
C TYR A 37 -11.12 9.88 2.33
N LYS A 38 -11.14 8.61 1.90
CA LYS A 38 -10.34 7.55 2.51
C LYS A 38 -8.90 7.67 1.98
N PRO A 39 -7.90 7.95 2.82
CA PRO A 39 -6.50 7.89 2.38
C PRO A 39 -6.13 6.43 2.13
N VAL A 40 -6.34 5.97 0.89
CA VAL A 40 -5.95 4.63 0.46
C VAL A 40 -4.45 4.66 0.15
N ILE A 41 -3.64 4.52 1.19
CA ILE A 41 -2.24 4.09 1.06
C ILE A 41 -2.17 2.54 0.96
N GLU A 42 -3.20 1.87 0.43
CA GLU A 42 -3.11 0.44 0.16
C GLU A 42 -2.11 0.21 -0.96
N THR A 43 -0.85 0.00 -0.57
CA THR A 43 0.17 -0.60 -1.40
C THR A 43 -0.15 -2.10 -1.56
N LYS A 44 -1.33 -2.42 -2.08
CA LYS A 44 -1.67 -3.80 -2.44
C LYS A 44 -0.88 -4.12 -3.70
N GLN A 45 0.37 -4.50 -3.50
CA GLN A 45 1.24 -5.01 -4.55
C GLN A 45 0.60 -6.29 -5.12
N VAL A 46 0.05 -6.19 -6.33
CA VAL A 46 -0.53 -7.35 -7.00
C VAL A 46 0.61 -8.07 -7.69
N VAL A 47 1.01 -9.18 -7.09
CA VAL A 47 2.09 -10.00 -7.60
C VAL A 47 1.53 -11.00 -8.62
N ILE A 48 2.04 -10.96 -9.85
CA ILE A 48 1.61 -11.82 -10.96
C ILE A 48 2.73 -12.80 -11.33
N LYS A 49 2.37 -13.99 -11.80
CA LYS A 49 3.35 -14.99 -12.25
C LYS A 49 3.34 -15.10 -13.76
N CYS A 50 4.53 -15.07 -14.37
CA CYS A 50 4.69 -15.32 -15.79
C CYS A 50 4.27 -16.75 -16.13
N LYS A 51 3.41 -16.92 -17.13
CA LYS A 51 2.95 -18.24 -17.60
C LYS A 51 4.04 -19.03 -18.31
N SER A 52 5.04 -18.36 -18.89
CA SER A 52 6.08 -19.01 -19.70
C SER A 52 7.28 -19.47 -18.88
N CYS A 53 7.80 -18.61 -17.98
CA CYS A 53 9.01 -18.92 -17.19
C CYS A 53 8.75 -19.11 -15.69
N GLY A 54 7.52 -18.84 -15.22
CA GLY A 54 7.17 -18.96 -13.80
C GLY A 54 7.67 -17.83 -12.91
N LYS A 55 8.38 -16.83 -13.44
CA LYS A 55 8.88 -15.71 -12.63
C LYS A 55 7.75 -14.87 -12.06
N VAL A 56 7.99 -14.39 -10.85
CA VAL A 56 7.16 -13.45 -10.13
C VAL A 56 7.44 -12.03 -10.64
N LEU A 57 6.42 -11.37 -11.16
CA LEU A 57 6.45 -10.03 -11.76
C LEU A 57 5.49 -9.10 -11.02
N GLU A 58 5.76 -7.80 -11.11
CA GLU A 58 4.90 -6.75 -10.56
C GLU A 58 3.77 -6.39 -11.54
N ASP A 59 2.64 -5.92 -11.02
CA ASP A 59 1.44 -5.56 -11.80
C ASP A 59 1.63 -4.40 -12.79
N THR A 60 2.74 -3.69 -12.71
CA THR A 60 3.06 -2.58 -13.62
C THR A 60 3.81 -3.05 -14.88
N GLN A 61 4.26 -4.30 -14.93
CA GLN A 61 5.08 -4.81 -16.03
C GLN A 61 4.23 -5.37 -17.19
N LYS A 62 4.40 -4.80 -18.39
CA LYS A 62 3.73 -5.26 -19.63
C LYS A 62 4.37 -6.52 -20.24
N PHE A 63 5.64 -6.76 -19.92
CA PHE A 63 6.45 -7.87 -20.44
C PHE A 63 7.28 -8.46 -19.30
N CYS A 64 7.53 -9.75 -19.35
CA CYS A 64 8.47 -10.41 -18.45
C CYS A 64 9.89 -9.98 -18.78
N ASP A 65 10.63 -9.54 -17.77
CA ASP A 65 12.02 -9.10 -17.85
C ASP A 65 13.01 -10.24 -18.10
N GLU A 66 12.66 -11.49 -17.78
CA GLU A 66 13.53 -12.65 -18.07
C GLU A 66 13.31 -13.25 -19.46
N CYS A 67 12.05 -13.49 -19.84
CA CYS A 67 11.73 -14.28 -21.03
C CYS A 67 11.07 -13.48 -22.16
N GLY A 68 10.79 -12.18 -21.94
CA GLY A 68 10.15 -11.31 -22.93
C GLY A 68 8.68 -11.63 -23.23
N THR A 69 8.09 -12.65 -22.59
CA THR A 69 6.67 -12.98 -22.79
C THR A 69 5.79 -11.82 -22.33
N ARG A 70 4.80 -11.44 -23.14
CA ARG A 70 3.80 -10.44 -22.77
C ARG A 70 3.00 -10.91 -21.57
N VAL A 71 2.84 -10.03 -20.60
CA VAL A 71 2.11 -10.31 -19.37
C VAL A 71 0.73 -9.67 -19.48
N GLU A 72 -0.31 -10.49 -19.29
CA GLU A 72 -1.70 -10.04 -19.29
C GLU A 72 -2.15 -9.79 -17.86
N LEU A 73 -2.34 -8.53 -17.51
CA LEU A 73 -2.86 -8.13 -16.21
C LEU A 73 -4.35 -8.48 -16.11
N PRO A 74 -4.82 -9.09 -15.00
CA PRO A 74 -6.23 -9.30 -14.79
C PRO A 74 -6.92 -7.94 -14.63
N LYS A 75 -7.75 -7.55 -15.60
CA LYS A 75 -8.61 -6.37 -15.46
C LYS A 75 -9.60 -6.66 -14.35
N LYS A 76 -9.53 -5.93 -13.23
CA LYS A 76 -10.64 -5.86 -12.29
C LYS A 76 -11.81 -5.19 -13.02
N ASN A 77 -12.86 -5.98 -13.29
CA ASN A 77 -14.17 -5.46 -13.71
C ASN A 77 -14.89 -4.80 -12.54
#